data_AF-A0A833R8S8-F1
#
_entry.id   AF-A0A833R8S8-F1
#
_cell.length_a   1.000
_cell.length_b   1.000
_cell.length_c   1.000
_cell.angle_alpha   90.00
_cell.angle_beta   90.00
_cell.angle_gamma   90.00
#
_symmetry.space_group_name_H-M   'P 1'
#
loop_
_entity.id
_entity.type
_entity.pdbx_description
1 polymer ?
#
loop_
_entity_poly.entity_id
_entity_poly.type
_entity_poly.pdbx_seq_one_letter_code
_entity_poly.pdbx_strand_id
1 'polypeptide(L)'
;MFGVVDKVQYEKILQYIEHGKREGATLLTGGKPCGKKGYYIEPAVFTDVKDDMLIAKDEIFGPVMSVMKFKLYTHGPASFVPFNSTRWPQEGYRSYSHSACSVFY
;
A
#
# COMPACT_ATOMS: atom_id res chain seq x y z
N MET A 1 -11.89 -1.44 -11.13
CA MET A 1 -12.76 -2.11 -10.14
C MET A 1 -12.26 -3.53 -9.98
N PHE A 2 -11.84 -3.92 -8.79
CA PHE A 2 -11.33 -5.28 -8.55
C PHE A 2 -12.38 -6.10 -7.82
N GLY A 3 -12.67 -7.29 -8.34
CA GLY A 3 -13.59 -8.25 -7.73
C GLY A 3 -12.87 -9.06 -6.67
N VAL A 4 -13.45 -9.13 -5.48
CA VAL A 4 -12.99 -9.98 -4.37
C VAL A 4 -13.81 -11.27 -4.39
N VAL A 5 -13.16 -12.42 -4.21
CA VAL A 5 -13.79 -13.74 -4.36
C VAL A 5 -14.78 -14.04 -3.23
N ASP A 6 -14.48 -13.53 -2.03
CA ASP A 6 -15.18 -13.87 -0.79
C ASP A 6 -15.57 -12.61 0.03
N LYS A 7 -16.67 -12.72 0.78
CA LYS A 7 -17.20 -11.66 1.65
C LYS A 7 -16.23 -11.31 2.78
N VAL A 8 -15.59 -12.30 3.38
CA VAL A 8 -14.65 -12.14 4.50
C VAL A 8 -13.44 -11.32 4.06
N GLN A 9 -12.84 -11.65 2.91
CA GLN A 9 -11.74 -10.89 2.33
C GLN A 9 -12.19 -9.47 1.96
N TYR A 10 -13.39 -9.31 1.41
CA TYR A 10 -13.95 -7.99 1.09
C TYR A 10 -14.09 -7.11 2.34
N GLU A 11 -14.68 -7.63 3.42
CA GLU A 11 -14.80 -6.91 4.68
C GLU A 11 -13.44 -6.61 5.30
N LYS A 12 -12.49 -7.55 5.21
CA LYS A 12 -11.12 -7.37 5.68
C LYS A 12 -10.42 -6.22 4.96
N ILE A 13 -10.53 -6.13 3.63
CA ILE A 13 -9.93 -5.03 2.85
C ILE A 13 -10.53 -3.68 3.26
N LEU A 14 -11.85 -3.60 3.47
CA LEU A 14 -12.49 -2.37 3.95
C LEU A 14 -12.00 -1.97 5.35
N GLN A 15 -11.81 -2.94 6.25
CA GLN A 15 -11.24 -2.68 7.57
C GLN A 15 -9.82 -2.11 7.48
N TYR A 16 -8.97 -2.65 6.59
CA TYR A 16 -7.63 -2.10 6.36
C TYR A 16 -7.66 -0.67 5.83
N ILE A 17 -8.56 -0.36 4.90
CA ILE A 17 -8.73 1.02 4.40
C ILE A 17 -9.13 1.96 5.55
N GLU A 18 -10.05 1.55 6.43
CA GLU A 18 -10.44 2.34 7.59
C GLU A 18 -9.34 2.42 8.66
N HIS A 19 -8.49 1.39 8.80
CA HIS A 19 -7.30 1.44 9.65
C HIS A 19 -6.28 2.45 9.12
N GLY A 20 -5.96 2.43 7.83
CA GLY A 20 -5.03 3.38 7.21
C GLY A 20 -5.44 4.83 7.44
N LYS A 21 -6.73 5.15 7.25
CA LYS A 21 -7.28 6.48 7.55
C LYS A 21 -7.13 6.85 9.02
N ARG A 22 -7.43 5.92 9.94
CA ARG A 22 -7.35 6.16 11.40
C ARG A 22 -5.92 6.36 11.89
N GLU A 23 -4.95 5.70 11.28
CA GLU A 23 -3.53 5.81 11.62
C GLU A 23 -2.87 7.08 11.04
N GLY A 24 -3.61 7.82 10.20
CA GLY A 24 -3.20 9.12 9.67
C GLY A 24 -2.63 9.07 8.25
N ALA A 25 -2.79 7.95 7.53
CA ALA A 25 -2.50 7.92 6.10
C ALA A 25 -3.58 8.69 5.31
N THR A 26 -3.15 9.35 4.24
CA THR A 26 -4.04 10.10 3.36
C THR A 26 -4.56 9.19 2.26
N LEU A 27 -5.88 8.95 2.23
CA LEU A 27 -6.50 8.25 1.11
C LEU A 27 -6.64 9.22 -0.07
N LEU A 28 -5.74 9.11 -1.06
CA LEU A 28 -5.70 9.97 -2.24
C LEU A 28 -6.86 9.70 -3.20
N THR A 29 -7.23 8.44 -3.38
CA THR A 29 -8.33 8.04 -4.29
C THR A 29 -8.90 6.67 -3.92
N GLY A 30 -10.13 6.42 -4.36
CA GLY A 30 -10.86 5.16 -4.25
C GLY A 30 -11.12 4.68 -2.82
N GLY A 31 -10.90 3.39 -2.56
CA GLY A 31 -11.09 2.80 -1.23
C GLY A 31 -12.54 2.69 -0.77
N LYS A 32 -13.49 2.65 -1.72
CA LYS A 32 -14.92 2.51 -1.43
C LYS A 32 -15.49 1.25 -2.09
N PRO A 33 -16.52 0.65 -1.47
CA PRO A 33 -17.41 -0.27 -2.15
C PRO A 33 -17.94 0.32 -3.46
N CYS A 34 -17.94 -0.47 -4.53
CA CYS A 34 -18.57 -0.09 -5.80
C CYS A 34 -19.45 -1.23 -6.33
N GLY A 35 -20.39 -0.90 -7.22
CA GLY A 35 -21.33 -1.87 -7.80
C GLY A 35 -22.57 -2.14 -6.94
N LYS A 36 -23.61 -2.70 -7.57
CA LYS A 36 -24.92 -3.00 -6.93
C LYS A 36 -25.02 -4.44 -6.42
N LYS A 37 -24.20 -5.36 -6.96
CA LYS A 37 -24.14 -6.78 -6.62
C LYS A 37 -22.70 -7.26 -6.74
N GLY A 38 -22.28 -8.18 -5.86
CA GLY A 38 -20.91 -8.70 -5.80
C GLY A 38 -20.00 -7.92 -4.85
N TYR A 39 -18.77 -8.39 -4.69
CA TYR A 39 -17.76 -7.78 -3.80
C TYR A 39 -16.75 -7.01 -4.63
N TYR A 40 -16.96 -5.70 -4.78
CA TYR A 40 -16.08 -4.85 -5.58
C TYR A 40 -15.62 -3.65 -4.79
N ILE A 41 -14.31 -3.39 -4.88
CA ILE A 41 -13.66 -2.27 -4.20
C ILE A 41 -12.94 -1.41 -5.24
N GLU A 42 -13.10 -0.10 -5.12
CA GLU A 42 -12.35 0.88 -5.91
C GLU A 42 -10.86 0.81 -5.53
N PRO A 43 -9.93 0.90 -6.49
CA PRO A 43 -8.50 0.94 -6.20
C PRO A 43 -8.17 2.08 -5.22
N ALA A 44 -7.60 1.73 -4.07
CA ALA A 44 -7.23 2.68 -3.02
C ALA A 44 -5.75 3.03 -3.15
N VAL A 45 -5.42 4.32 -3.12
CA VAL A 45 -4.03 4.79 -3.02
C VAL A 45 -3.89 5.59 -1.74
N PHE A 46 -3.02 5.15 -0.85
CA PHE A 46 -2.65 5.86 0.37
C PHE A 46 -1.31 6.55 0.22
N THR A 47 -1.24 7.82 0.61
CA THR A 47 0.00 8.61 0.73
C THR A 47 0.28 8.95 2.19
N ASP A 48 1.50 9.44 2.44
CA ASP A 48 1.99 9.78 3.79
C ASP A 48 1.91 8.59 4.77
N VAL A 49 2.06 7.39 4.21
CA VAL A 49 2.15 6.14 4.96
C VAL A 49 3.48 6.09 5.70
N LYS A 50 3.43 5.69 6.97
CA LYS A 50 4.61 5.49 7.83
C LYS A 50 4.85 4.01 8.05
N ASP A 51 6.10 3.62 8.29
CA ASP A 51 6.51 2.21 8.46
C ASP A 51 5.82 1.50 9.64
N ASP A 52 5.32 2.24 10.62
CA ASP A 52 4.62 1.69 11.78
C ASP A 52 3.14 1.41 11.54
N MET A 53 2.57 1.89 10.43
CA MET A 53 1.16 1.69 10.07
C MET A 53 0.86 0.25 9.66
N LEU A 54 -0.35 -0.21 9.96
CA LEU A 54 -0.82 -1.56 9.63
C LEU A 54 -0.78 -1.79 8.11
N ILE A 55 -1.19 -0.78 7.33
CA ILE A 55 -1.19 -0.81 5.85
C ILE A 55 0.21 -0.83 5.21
N ALA A 56 1.27 -0.66 6.00
CA ALA A 56 2.67 -0.79 5.57
C ALA A 56 3.31 -2.12 6.02
N LYS A 57 2.76 -2.74 7.07
CA LYS A 57 3.28 -3.98 7.67
C LYS A 57 2.62 -5.23 7.10
N ASP A 58 1.32 -5.17 6.89
CA ASP A 58 0.53 -6.30 6.42
C ASP A 58 0.44 -6.28 4.89
N GLU A 59 0.60 -7.45 4.27
CA GLU A 59 0.28 -7.61 2.85
C GLU A 59 -1.24 -7.71 2.71
N ILE A 60 -1.84 -6.67 2.11
CA ILE A 60 -3.27 -6.58 1.88
C ILE A 60 -3.52 -7.11 0.46
N PHE A 61 -3.92 -8.38 0.35
CA PHE A 61 -4.34 -9.00 -0.92
C PHE A 61 -5.65 -8.39 -1.44
N GLY A 62 -5.58 -7.18 -1.97
CA GLY A 62 -6.68 -6.35 -2.43
C GLY A 62 -6.14 -5.13 -3.18
N PRO A 63 -7.01 -4.29 -3.77
CA PRO A 63 -6.57 -3.19 -4.60
C PRO A 63 -6.15 -1.98 -3.76
N VAL A 64 -5.21 -2.14 -2.82
CA VAL A 64 -4.74 -1.11 -1.89
C VAL A 64 -3.25 -0.89 -2.10
N MET A 65 -2.89 0.34 -2.47
CA MET A 65 -1.52 0.75 -2.73
C MET A 65 -1.04 1.73 -1.66
N SER A 66 0.10 1.45 -1.02
CA SER A 66 0.74 2.33 -0.05
C SER A 66 1.95 3.04 -0.67
N VAL A 67 1.99 4.37 -0.56
CA VAL A 67 3.07 5.25 -1.04
C VAL A 67 3.83 5.81 0.14
N MET A 68 5.10 5.40 0.28
CA MET A 68 6.01 5.85 1.34
C MET A 68 7.15 6.71 0.80
N LYS A 69 7.50 7.78 1.53
CA LYS A 69 8.66 8.64 1.24
C LYS A 69 9.88 8.09 1.95
N PHE A 70 10.97 7.83 1.24
CA PHE A 70 12.25 7.50 1.86
C PHE A 70 13.26 8.65 1.75
N LYS A 71 14.17 8.73 2.72
CA LYS A 71 15.33 9.62 2.66
C LYS A 71 16.47 8.88 1.99
N LEU A 72 17.05 9.48 0.96
CA LEU A 72 18.29 8.98 0.37
C LEU A 72 19.42 9.24 1.37
N TYR A 73 20.07 8.20 1.88
CA TYR A 73 21.31 8.37 2.62
C TYR A 73 22.43 8.63 1.60
N THR A 74 22.90 9.88 1.50
CA THR A 74 24.09 10.22 0.70
C THR A 74 25.35 9.74 1.39
N HIS A 75 25.67 8.46 1.26
CA HIS A 75 27.01 7.91 1.48
C HIS A 75 27.34 6.89 0.39
N GLY A 76 28.03 7.36 -0.67
CA GLY A 76 28.65 6.50 -1.67
C GLY A 76 27.76 6.06 -2.85
N PRO A 77 28.35 5.62 -3.97
CA PRO A 77 27.61 5.29 -5.19
C PRO A 77 26.64 4.14 -4.95
N ALA A 78 25.34 4.44 -5.06
CA ALA A 78 24.21 3.52 -5.20
C ALA A 78 24.37 2.15 -4.52
N SER A 79 24.58 2.13 -3.21
CA SER A 79 24.27 0.94 -2.43
C SER A 79 22.75 0.91 -2.19
N PHE A 80 22.11 0.05 -2.96
CA PHE A 80 20.77 -0.46 -2.74
C PHE A 80 20.58 -0.73 -1.23
N VAL A 81 19.75 0.05 -0.54
CA VAL A 81 19.38 -0.21 0.85
C VAL A 81 18.29 -1.27 0.80
N PRO A 82 18.55 -2.54 1.20
CA PRO A 82 17.48 -3.50 1.25
C PRO A 82 16.54 -3.07 2.38
N PHE A 83 15.30 -2.77 2.04
CA PHE A 83 14.17 -2.65 2.97
C PHE A 83 13.94 -4.04 3.59
N ASN A 84 14.84 -4.48 4.47
CA ASN A 84 14.84 -5.82 5.06
C ASN A 84 14.02 -5.85 6.36
N SER A 85 12.79 -5.34 6.33
CA SER A 85 11.80 -5.57 7.39
C SER A 85 10.53 -6.26 6.90
N THR A 86 10.34 -6.42 5.59
CA THR A 86 9.22 -7.19 5.03
C THR A 86 9.68 -8.53 4.46
N ARG A 87 8.93 -9.58 4.77
CA ARG A 87 9.16 -11.01 4.46
C ARG A 87 9.04 -11.35 2.96
N TRP A 88 9.36 -10.45 2.02
CA TRP A 88 9.09 -10.63 0.59
C TRP A 88 10.36 -10.66 -0.29
N PRO A 89 10.47 -11.62 -1.23
CA PRO A 89 11.51 -11.62 -2.27
C PRO A 89 11.35 -10.44 -3.23
N GLN A 90 12.46 -9.96 -3.80
CA GLN A 90 12.57 -8.63 -4.38
C GLN A 90 12.17 -8.44 -5.85
N GLU A 91 11.16 -9.16 -6.32
CA GLU A 91 10.81 -9.14 -7.74
C GLU A 91 9.76 -8.04 -8.02
N GLY A 92 10.17 -6.85 -8.48
CA GLY A 92 9.25 -5.85 -9.06
C GLY A 92 9.41 -4.38 -8.67
N TYR A 93 10.39 -3.97 -7.87
CA TYR A 93 10.52 -2.58 -7.41
C TYR A 93 11.06 -1.65 -8.50
N ARG A 94 10.33 -0.57 -8.83
CA ARG A 94 10.77 0.48 -9.77
C ARG A 94 10.82 1.85 -9.08
N SER A 95 12.03 2.29 -8.74
CA SER A 95 12.30 3.61 -8.16
C SER A 95 12.37 4.68 -9.26
N TYR A 96 11.68 5.81 -9.10
CA TYR A 96 11.80 6.98 -9.98
C TYR A 96 12.49 8.15 -9.23
N SER A 97 13.50 8.77 -9.85
CA SER A 97 14.30 9.83 -9.23
C SER A 97 13.59 11.18 -9.28
N HIS A 98 13.24 11.68 -8.09
CA HIS A 98 13.09 13.08 -7.62
C HIS A 98 12.32 13.12 -6.28
N SER A 99 11.58 12.05 -5.98
CA SER A 99 10.95 11.76 -4.70
C SER A 99 10.62 10.28 -4.75
N ALA A 100 11.50 9.45 -4.22
CA ALA A 100 11.40 8.04 -4.49
C ALA A 100 10.35 7.41 -3.56
N CYS A 101 9.41 6.72 -4.20
CA CYS A 101 8.18 6.20 -3.63
C CYS A 101 8.24 4.68 -3.70
N SER A 102 8.19 4.00 -2.55
CA SER A 102 7.98 2.56 -2.54
C SER A 102 6.49 2.29 -2.74
N VAL A 103 6.17 1.43 -3.72
CA VAL A 103 4.81 0.98 -4.04
C VAL A 103 4.69 -0.44 -3.53
N PHE A 104 3.79 -0.65 -2.56
CA PHE A 104 3.43 -1.98 -2.07
C PHE A 104 2.15 -2.43 -2.76
N TYR A 105 2.11 -3.69 -3.20
CA TYR A 105 0.98 -4.34 -3.90
C TYR A 105 0.53 -5.57 -3.12
#